data_AF-A0A8T4B716-F1
#
_entry.id   AF-A0A8T4B716-F1
#
_cell.length_a   1.000
_cell.length_b   1.000
_cell.length_c   1.000
_cell.angle_alpha   90.00
_cell.angle_beta   90.00
_cell.angle_gamma   90.00
#
_symmetry.space_group_name_H-M   'P 1'
#
loop_
_entity.id
_entity.type
_entity.pdbx_description
1 polymer ?
#
loop_
_entity_poly.entity_id
_entity_poly.type
_entity_poly.pdbx_seq_one_letter_code
_entity_poly.pdbx_strand_id
1 'polypeptide(L)'
;MSEASKATPVVDELVHPVARSATWEETWINVITPALFGLIVAGIWQWKIQSMLPWGLPNPIQGALLVMLLLSPLFHYFLTDQPMNRWTEYALGVVVLGGFFVVVWLMGVGGFVCGGYLAAIVWVAISTSWWRFHLPPFRSALWHTLGV
;
A
#
# COMPACT_ATOMS: atom_id res chain seq x y z
N MET A 1 56.99 34.39 6.15
CA MET A 1 55.95 34.86 5.22
C MET A 1 54.84 33.83 5.27
N SER A 2 53.62 34.30 5.57
CA SER A 2 52.43 33.50 5.83
C SER A 2 51.74 33.17 4.51
N GLU A 3 51.57 31.90 4.19
CA GLU A 3 50.64 31.45 3.14
C GLU A 3 49.44 30.79 3.82
N ALA A 4 48.37 31.57 3.92
CA ALA A 4 47.07 31.08 4.32
C ALA A 4 46.48 30.24 3.17
N SER A 5 46.49 28.92 3.35
CA SER A 5 45.73 27.98 2.51
C SER A 5 44.25 28.29 2.64
N LYS A 6 43.67 28.97 1.65
CA LYS A 6 42.22 29.19 1.53
C LYS A 6 41.55 27.85 1.25
N ALA A 7 40.98 27.24 2.30
CA ALA A 7 40.00 26.18 2.14
C ALA A 7 38.74 26.78 1.51
N THR A 8 38.46 26.42 0.25
CA THR A 8 37.18 26.69 -0.39
C THR A 8 36.17 25.69 0.17
N PRO A 9 35.07 26.13 0.81
CA PRO A 9 34.03 25.20 1.20
C PRO A 9 33.36 24.68 -0.07
N VAL A 10 33.50 23.37 -0.32
CA VAL A 10 32.66 22.66 -1.28
C VAL A 10 31.26 22.71 -0.70
N VAL A 11 30.46 23.67 -1.16
CA VAL A 11 29.02 23.66 -0.95
C VAL A 11 28.54 22.47 -1.74
N ASP A 12 28.31 21.36 -1.04
CA ASP A 12 27.50 20.25 -1.52
C ASP A 12 26.15 20.88 -1.85
N GLU A 13 25.95 21.22 -3.12
CA GLU A 13 24.68 21.69 -3.63
C GLU A 13 23.73 20.51 -3.39
N LEU A 14 22.95 20.60 -2.31
CA LEU A 14 21.82 19.73 -2.04
C LEU A 14 20.90 19.87 -3.25
N VAL A 15 21.14 19.04 -4.28
CA VAL A 15 20.25 18.85 -5.40
C VAL A 15 18.97 18.33 -4.77
N HIS A 16 18.06 19.25 -4.45
CA HIS A 16 16.73 18.89 -4.02
C HIS A 16 16.18 18.01 -5.13
N PRO A 17 15.85 16.73 -4.87
CA PRO A 17 15.27 15.89 -5.89
C PRO A 17 14.05 16.62 -6.42
N VAL A 18 14.10 17.00 -7.69
CA VAL A 18 13.01 17.69 -8.37
C VAL A 18 11.75 16.89 -8.07
N ALA A 19 10.73 17.55 -7.53
CA ALA A 19 9.49 16.89 -7.14
C ALA A 19 8.90 16.17 -8.37
N ARG A 20 9.12 14.85 -8.45
CA ARG A 20 8.65 14.01 -9.54
C ARG A 20 7.16 13.79 -9.37
N SER A 21 6.37 14.17 -10.37
CA SER A 21 4.96 13.81 -10.45
C SER A 21 4.81 12.34 -10.81
N ALA A 22 3.70 11.74 -10.37
CA ALA A 22 3.34 10.38 -10.75
C ALA A 22 3.22 10.27 -12.26
N THR A 23 3.81 9.22 -12.84
CA THR A 23 3.47 8.82 -14.20
C THR A 23 2.11 8.12 -14.22
N TRP A 24 1.52 8.01 -15.40
CA TRP A 24 0.26 7.30 -15.56
C TRP A 24 0.40 5.80 -15.24
N GLU A 25 1.50 5.18 -15.64
CA GLU A 25 1.82 3.78 -15.32
C GLU A 25 1.88 3.54 -13.82
N GLU A 26 2.62 4.39 -13.11
CA GLU A 26 2.73 4.32 -11.65
C GLU A 26 1.36 4.48 -10.98
N THR A 27 0.51 5.38 -11.49
CA THR A 27 -0.88 5.58 -11.03
C THR A 27 -1.71 4.30 -11.17
N TRP A 28 -1.60 3.61 -12.31
CA TRP A 28 -2.26 2.32 -12.50
C TRP A 28 -1.77 1.28 -11.53
N ILE A 29 -0.45 1.15 -11.37
CA ILE A 29 0.17 0.12 -10.53
C ILE A 29 -0.19 0.31 -9.05
N ASN A 30 -0.05 1.52 -8.53
CA ASN A 30 -0.08 1.74 -7.08
C ASN A 30 -1.45 2.20 -6.55
N VAL A 31 -2.32 2.74 -7.41
CA VAL A 31 -3.62 3.30 -6.99
C VAL A 31 -4.78 2.54 -7.63
N ILE A 32 -4.84 2.50 -8.97
CA ILE A 32 -6.05 2.01 -9.65
C ILE A 32 -6.15 0.49 -9.54
N THR A 33 -5.06 -0.25 -9.79
CA THR A 33 -5.08 -1.72 -9.80
C THR A 33 -5.45 -2.30 -8.43
N PRO A 34 -4.85 -1.86 -7.31
CA PRO A 34 -5.25 -2.35 -5.99
C PRO A 34 -6.71 -2.01 -5.66
N ALA A 35 -7.17 -0.79 -5.96
CA ALA A 35 -8.54 -0.37 -5.69
C ALA A 35 -9.59 -1.15 -6.51
N LEU A 36 -9.33 -1.36 -7.80
CA LEU A 36 -10.20 -2.19 -8.64
C LEU A 36 -10.20 -3.64 -8.17
N PHE A 37 -9.05 -4.17 -7.79
CA PHE A 37 -8.99 -5.52 -7.23
C PHE A 37 -9.83 -5.64 -5.96
N GLY A 38 -9.67 -4.72 -5.00
CA GLY A 38 -10.45 -4.70 -3.76
C GLY A 38 -11.96 -4.65 -4.05
N LEU A 39 -12.38 -3.73 -4.92
CA LEU A 39 -13.77 -3.57 -5.32
C LEU A 39 -14.34 -4.85 -5.97
N ILE A 40 -13.61 -5.45 -6.91
CA ILE A 40 -14.06 -6.65 -7.63
C ILE A 40 -14.15 -7.83 -6.66
N VAL A 41 -13.09 -8.08 -5.88
CA VAL A 41 -13.04 -9.24 -4.99
C VAL A 41 -14.05 -9.10 -3.86
N ALA A 42 -14.14 -7.93 -3.21
CA ALA A 42 -15.15 -7.67 -2.19
C ALA A 42 -16.57 -7.77 -2.77
N GLY A 43 -16.80 -7.25 -3.98
CA GLY A 43 -18.09 -7.36 -4.67
C GLY A 43 -18.49 -8.82 -4.93
N ILE A 44 -17.56 -9.63 -5.43
CA ILE A 44 -17.76 -11.08 -5.63
C ILE A 44 -18.00 -11.78 -4.29
N TRP A 45 -17.23 -11.42 -3.25
CA TRP A 45 -17.39 -11.98 -1.91
C TRP A 45 -18.77 -11.69 -1.33
N GLN A 46 -19.21 -10.43 -1.42
CA GLN A 46 -20.55 -10.01 -0.99
C GLN A 46 -21.65 -10.77 -1.74
N TRP A 47 -21.48 -10.98 -3.06
CA TRP A 47 -22.50 -11.61 -3.90
C TRP A 47 -22.57 -13.14 -3.72
N LYS A 48 -21.43 -13.82 -3.59
CA LYS A 48 -21.35 -15.29 -3.65
C LYS A 48 -21.03 -15.96 -2.32
N ILE A 49 -20.25 -15.32 -1.46
CA ILE A 49 -19.67 -15.96 -0.28
C ILE A 49 -20.41 -15.53 0.98
N GLN A 50 -20.78 -14.25 1.08
CA GLN A 50 -21.34 -13.66 2.30
C GLN A 50 -22.58 -14.38 2.83
N SER A 51 -23.48 -14.84 1.95
CA SER A 51 -24.71 -15.54 2.35
C SER A 51 -24.48 -16.97 2.85
N MET A 52 -23.29 -17.54 2.59
CA MET A 52 -22.91 -18.89 3.01
C MET A 52 -22.19 -18.90 4.37
N LEU A 53 -21.82 -17.73 4.90
CA LEU A 53 -21.04 -17.60 6.13
C LEU A 53 -21.97 -17.45 7.35
N PRO A 54 -22.02 -18.42 8.28
CA PRO A 54 -23.00 -18.45 9.38
C PRO A 54 -22.88 -17.28 10.36
N TRP A 55 -21.71 -16.64 10.44
CA TRP A 55 -21.44 -15.49 11.31
C TRP A 55 -21.19 -14.19 10.53
N GLY A 56 -21.38 -14.21 9.20
CA GLY A 56 -21.06 -13.06 8.33
C GLY A 56 -19.57 -12.70 8.29
N LEU A 57 -18.70 -13.58 8.80
CA LEU A 57 -17.24 -13.44 8.82
C LEU A 57 -16.59 -14.58 8.02
N PRO A 58 -15.54 -14.31 7.23
CA PRO A 58 -14.98 -12.99 6.93
C PRO A 58 -15.96 -12.12 6.14
N ASN A 59 -16.05 -10.84 6.49
CA ASN A 59 -16.83 -9.88 5.70
C ASN A 59 -16.14 -9.62 4.33
N PRO A 60 -16.78 -8.92 3.38
CA PRO A 60 -16.23 -8.73 2.04
C PRO A 60 -14.83 -8.09 1.99
N ILE A 61 -14.57 -7.13 2.88
CA ILE A 61 -13.27 -6.44 2.97
C ILE A 61 -12.21 -7.41 3.50
N GLN A 62 -12.52 -8.14 4.56
CA GLN A 62 -11.63 -9.17 5.11
C GLN A 62 -11.36 -10.28 4.08
N GLY A 63 -12.38 -10.63 3.28
CA GLY A 63 -12.24 -11.54 2.15
C GLY A 63 -11.28 -11.02 1.09
N ALA A 64 -11.41 -9.76 0.67
CA ALA A 64 -10.51 -9.13 -0.31
C ALA A 64 -9.06 -9.09 0.20
N LEU A 65 -8.85 -8.71 1.46
CA LEU A 65 -7.52 -8.72 2.09
C LEU A 65 -6.94 -10.13 2.20
N LEU A 66 -7.75 -11.15 2.48
CA LEU A 66 -7.30 -12.54 2.50
C LEU A 66 -6.88 -13.01 1.11
N VAL A 67 -7.66 -12.69 0.07
CA VAL A 67 -7.31 -13.04 -1.32
C VAL A 67 -6.05 -12.28 -1.75
N MET A 68 -5.90 -11.00 -1.39
CA MET A 68 -4.66 -10.24 -1.64
C MET A 68 -3.46 -10.91 -0.99
N LEU A 69 -3.59 -11.38 0.25
CA LEU A 69 -2.51 -12.07 0.96
C LEU A 69 -2.14 -13.39 0.25
N LEU A 70 -3.12 -14.19 -0.16
CA LEU A 70 -2.90 -15.42 -0.92
C LEU A 70 -2.22 -15.15 -2.27
N LEU A 71 -2.59 -14.05 -2.92
CA LEU A 71 -2.02 -13.59 -4.18
C LEU A 71 -0.82 -12.66 -4.00
N SER A 72 -0.28 -12.51 -2.78
CA SER A 72 0.83 -11.60 -2.51
C SER A 72 2.09 -11.85 -3.36
N PRO A 73 2.47 -13.10 -3.72
CA PRO A 73 3.58 -13.31 -4.65
C PRO A 73 3.30 -12.73 -6.04
N LEU A 74 2.04 -12.82 -6.49
CA LEU A 74 1.61 -12.33 -7.81
C LEU A 74 1.54 -10.80 -7.84
N PHE A 75 1.02 -10.20 -6.76
CA PHE A 75 1.02 -8.75 -6.57
C PHE A 75 2.44 -8.19 -6.51
N HIS A 76 3.34 -8.85 -5.79
CA HIS A 76 4.75 -8.49 -5.74
C HIS A 76 5.37 -8.52 -7.15
N TYR A 77 5.12 -9.59 -7.90
CA TYR A 77 5.65 -9.76 -9.25
C TYR A 77 5.17 -8.70 -10.25
N PHE A 78 3.87 -8.33 -10.22
CA PHE A 78 3.31 -7.40 -11.20
C PHE A 78 3.36 -5.94 -10.80
N LEU A 79 3.31 -5.63 -9.49
CA LEU A 79 3.12 -4.27 -8.99
C LEU A 79 4.38 -3.69 -8.35
N THR A 80 5.48 -4.43 -8.32
CA THR A 80 6.75 -3.93 -7.79
C THR A 80 7.89 -4.17 -8.77
N ASP A 81 8.90 -3.30 -8.74
CA ASP A 81 10.13 -3.41 -9.50
C ASP A 81 11.21 -4.24 -8.77
N GLN A 82 10.83 -4.89 -7.67
CA GLN A 82 11.75 -5.54 -6.73
C GLN A 82 11.93 -7.03 -7.06
N PRO A 83 13.11 -7.61 -6.78
CA PRO A 83 13.38 -9.00 -7.11
C PRO A 83 12.42 -9.95 -6.39
N MET A 84 12.05 -11.04 -7.07
CA MET A 84 11.04 -11.99 -6.59
C MET A 84 11.42 -12.64 -5.26
N ASN A 85 12.72 -12.77 -4.92
CA ASN A 85 13.15 -13.34 -3.64
C ASN A 85 12.68 -12.53 -2.40
N ARG A 86 12.24 -11.28 -2.58
CA ARG A 86 11.74 -10.41 -1.52
C ARG A 86 10.21 -10.37 -1.41
N TRP A 87 9.50 -11.26 -2.10
CA TRP A 87 8.02 -11.31 -2.07
C TRP A 87 7.44 -11.48 -0.66
N THR A 88 8.19 -12.10 0.25
CA THR A 88 7.78 -12.27 1.65
C THR A 88 7.73 -10.96 2.42
N GLU A 89 8.58 -9.97 2.07
CA GLU A 89 8.50 -8.62 2.65
C GLU A 89 7.22 -7.92 2.22
N TYR A 90 6.79 -8.13 0.97
CA TYR A 90 5.52 -7.65 0.47
C TYR A 90 4.36 -8.30 1.22
N ALA A 91 4.35 -9.64 1.31
CA ALA A 91 3.35 -10.39 2.06
C ALA A 91 3.26 -9.93 3.53
N LEU A 92 4.41 -9.65 4.17
CA LEU A 92 4.46 -9.13 5.53
C LEU A 92 3.77 -7.76 5.66
N GLY A 93 3.96 -6.86 4.68
CA GLY A 93 3.26 -5.58 4.64
C GLY A 93 1.74 -5.74 4.56
N VAL A 94 1.28 -6.68 3.73
CA VAL A 94 -0.15 -7.05 3.63
C VAL A 94 -0.67 -7.59 4.96
N VAL A 95 0.05 -8.51 5.60
CA VAL A 95 -0.37 -9.09 6.90
C VAL A 95 -0.45 -8.04 7.99
N VAL A 96 0.56 -7.17 8.11
CA VAL A 96 0.61 -6.15 9.16
C VAL A 96 -0.58 -5.21 9.05
N LEU A 97 -0.83 -4.68 7.86
CA LEU A 97 -1.89 -3.68 7.68
C LEU A 97 -3.28 -4.31 7.56
N GLY A 98 -3.39 -5.41 6.82
CA GLY A 98 -4.63 -6.17 6.71
C GLY A 98 -5.07 -6.72 8.07
N GLY A 99 -4.13 -7.25 8.86
CA GLY A 99 -4.40 -7.71 10.23
C GLY A 99 -4.89 -6.59 11.16
N PHE A 100 -4.28 -5.41 11.07
CA PHE A 100 -4.76 -4.22 11.79
C PHE A 100 -6.22 -3.89 11.40
N PHE A 101 -6.54 -3.87 10.11
CA PHE A 101 -7.90 -3.60 9.66
C PHE A 101 -8.90 -4.70 10.03
N VAL A 102 -8.50 -5.97 9.99
CA VAL A 102 -9.34 -7.08 10.48
C VAL A 102 -9.75 -6.82 11.93
N VAL A 103 -8.81 -6.44 12.81
CA VAL A 103 -9.10 -6.14 14.22
C VAL A 103 -10.04 -4.93 14.36
N VAL A 104 -9.76 -3.84 13.63
CA VAL A 104 -10.60 -2.63 13.69
C VAL A 104 -12.04 -2.94 13.24
N TRP A 105 -12.23 -3.77 12.23
CA TRP A 105 -13.56 -4.12 11.71
C TRP A 105 -14.30 -5.15 12.56
N LEU A 106 -13.62 -5.88 13.45
CA LEU A 106 -14.27 -6.72 14.46
C LEU A 106 -14.92 -5.88 15.58
N MET A 107 -14.58 -4.60 15.72
CA MET A 107 -15.19 -3.68 16.70
C MET A 107 -16.59 -3.19 16.30
N GLY A 108 -17.18 -3.70 15.22
CA GLY A 108 -18.53 -3.41 14.77
C GLY A 108 -18.63 -2.18 13.86
N VAL A 109 -19.85 -1.62 13.74
CA VAL A 109 -20.18 -0.58 12.74
C VAL A 109 -19.35 0.70 12.92
N GLY A 110 -19.01 1.08 14.16
CA GLY A 110 -18.13 2.22 14.41
C GLY A 110 -16.72 2.02 13.86
N GLY A 111 -16.17 0.81 14.02
CA GLY A 111 -14.87 0.43 13.44
C GLY A 111 -14.89 0.42 11.91
N PHE A 112 -16.00 0.00 11.30
CA PHE A 112 -16.19 0.01 9.85
C PHE A 112 -16.09 1.43 9.26
N VAL A 113 -16.80 2.39 9.86
CA VAL A 113 -16.85 3.78 9.35
C VAL A 113 -15.55 4.53 9.66
N CYS A 114 -15.11 4.50 10.92
CA CYS A 114 -13.90 5.22 11.33
C CYS A 114 -12.64 4.62 10.69
N GLY A 115 -12.56 3.29 10.62
CA GLY A 115 -11.47 2.59 9.97
C GLY A 115 -11.42 2.87 8.47
N GLY A 116 -12.56 2.80 7.77
CA GLY A 116 -12.61 3.03 6.32
C GLY A 116 -12.29 4.47 5.96
N TYR A 117 -12.78 5.44 6.73
CA TYR A 117 -12.47 6.86 6.53
C TYR A 117 -10.99 7.16 6.78
N LEU A 118 -10.42 6.62 7.86
CA LEU A 118 -9.00 6.76 8.14
C LEU A 118 -8.15 6.11 7.05
N ALA A 119 -8.51 4.91 6.59
CA ALA A 119 -7.82 4.22 5.50
C ALA A 119 -7.80 5.07 4.23
N ALA A 120 -8.95 5.63 3.82
CA ALA A 120 -9.05 6.48 2.64
C ALA A 120 -8.20 7.76 2.77
N ILE A 121 -8.21 8.43 3.92
CA ILE A 121 -7.37 9.62 4.15
C ILE A 121 -5.88 9.27 4.04
N VAL A 122 -5.45 8.21 4.73
CA VAL A 122 -4.05 7.77 4.73
C VAL A 122 -3.64 7.34 3.32
N TRP A 123 -4.52 6.65 2.60
CA TRP A 123 -4.28 6.23 1.23
C TRP A 123 -4.08 7.41 0.28
N VAL A 124 -4.92 8.44 0.35
CA VAL A 124 -4.76 9.67 -0.46
C VAL A 124 -3.47 10.41 -0.08
N ALA A 125 -3.15 10.50 1.22
CA ALA A 125 -1.91 11.15 1.68
C ALA A 125 -0.65 10.41 1.21
N ILE A 126 -0.66 9.07 1.23
CA ILE A 126 0.42 8.24 0.69
C ILE A 126 0.50 8.41 -0.83
N SER A 127 -0.64 8.36 -1.52
CA SER A 127 -0.77 8.52 -2.97
C SER A 127 -0.47 9.94 -3.47
N THR A 128 -0.10 10.87 -2.60
CA THR A 128 0.38 12.20 -3.01
C THR A 128 1.85 12.40 -2.66
N SER A 129 2.43 11.56 -1.80
CA SER A 129 3.76 11.78 -1.22
C SER A 129 4.79 10.70 -1.54
N TRP A 130 4.35 9.50 -1.91
CA TRP A 130 5.25 8.35 -2.08
C TRP A 130 5.77 8.15 -3.51
N TRP A 131 5.14 8.76 -4.53
CA TRP A 131 5.58 8.71 -5.94
C TRP A 131 7.04 9.10 -6.19
N ARG A 132 7.61 9.92 -5.30
CA ARG A 132 8.98 10.41 -5.41
C ARG A 132 10.05 9.38 -5.01
N PHE A 133 9.66 8.20 -4.52
CA PHE A 133 10.59 7.20 -4.00
C PHE A 133 10.42 5.84 -4.68
N HIS A 134 11.54 5.14 -4.88
CA HIS A 134 11.52 3.70 -5.12
C HIS A 134 11.31 3.00 -3.78
N LEU A 135 10.15 2.38 -3.60
CA LEU A 135 9.73 1.84 -2.31
C LEU A 135 10.22 0.39 -2.15
N PRO A 136 10.69 0.01 -0.95
CA PRO A 136 10.89 -1.41 -0.64
C PRO A 136 9.55 -2.16 -0.67
N PRO A 137 9.55 -3.49 -0.93
CA PRO A 137 8.33 -4.27 -1.11
C PRO A 137 7.33 -4.13 0.04
N PHE A 138 7.83 -4.08 1.28
CA PHE A 138 6.99 -3.88 2.47
C PHE A 138 6.19 -2.56 2.40
N ARG A 139 6.83 -1.45 1.99
CA ARG A 139 6.13 -0.16 1.88
C ARG A 139 5.14 -0.19 0.72
N SER A 140 5.53 -0.69 -0.45
CA SER A 140 4.58 -0.84 -1.57
C SER A 140 3.37 -1.67 -1.17
N ALA A 141 3.56 -2.74 -0.41
CA ALA A 141 2.47 -3.54 0.13
C ALA A 141 1.53 -2.75 1.05
N LEU A 142 2.05 -1.90 1.96
CA LEU A 142 1.20 -1.04 2.79
C LEU A 142 0.32 -0.12 1.91
N TRP A 143 0.91 0.46 0.87
CA TRP A 143 0.17 1.33 -0.05
C TRP A 143 -0.91 0.58 -0.81
N HIS A 144 -0.57 -0.57 -1.40
CA HIS A 144 -1.54 -1.37 -2.14
C HIS A 144 -2.65 -1.90 -1.23
N THR A 145 -2.31 -2.31 0.00
CA THR A 145 -3.28 -2.83 0.98
C THR A 145 -4.26 -1.75 1.43
N LEU A 146 -3.87 -0.47 1.44
CA LEU A 146 -4.79 0.65 1.70
C LEU A 146 -5.74 0.94 0.53
N GLY A 147 -5.33 0.60 -0.69
CA GLY A 147 -6.19 0.72 -1.86
C GLY A 147 -7.24 -0.38 -1.93
N VAL A 148 -6.93 -1.58 -1.43
CA VAL A 148 -7.83 -2.74 -1.35
C VAL A 148 -8.89 -2.55 -0.26
#